data_AF-A0A1T1BMZ5-F1
#
_entry.id   AF-A0A1T1BMZ5-F1
#
_cell.length_a   1.000
_cell.length_b   1.000
_cell.length_c   1.000
_cell.angle_alpha   90.00
_cell.angle_beta   90.00
_cell.angle_gamma   90.00
#
_symmetry.space_group_name_H-M   'P 1'
#
loop_
_entity.id
_entity.type
_entity.pdbx_description
1 polymer ?
#
loop_
_entity_poly.entity_id
_entity_poly.type
_entity_poly.pdbx_seq_one_letter_code
_entity_poly.pdbx_strand_id
1 'polypeptide(L)'
;MINKLILKEAQILNFLYLMFILGSLYAVYRGTHRQDYLKQNCEFTIGRAFEYTGTGGNNGFVAYKYFVNGSIYKGDVRRNFEKASPLGKYYVLKYSKIKPEISEIYLNEEVTDSGKIVKAGFKYQKE
;
A
#
# COMPACT_ATOMS: atom_id res chain seq x y z
N MET A 1 -30.34 40.71 17.12
CA MET A 1 -29.30 40.43 16.11
C MET A 1 -28.30 39.36 16.61
N ILE A 2 -27.85 39.46 17.87
CA ILE A 2 -26.89 38.55 18.52
C ILE A 2 -27.32 37.06 18.49
N ASN A 3 -28.59 36.73 18.81
CA ASN A 3 -29.06 35.33 18.83
C ASN A 3 -29.00 34.62 17.46
N LYS A 4 -29.14 35.36 16.34
CA LYS A 4 -29.02 34.77 14.99
C LYS A 4 -27.57 34.47 14.61
N LEU A 5 -26.62 35.22 15.15
CA LEU A 5 -25.18 35.00 14.93
C LEU A 5 -24.74 33.73 15.66
N ILE A 6 -25.07 33.62 16.95
CA ILE A 6 -24.76 32.45 17.79
C ILE A 6 -25.37 31.16 17.21
N LEU A 7 -26.61 31.24 16.71
CA LEU A 7 -27.26 30.09 16.07
C LEU A 7 -26.52 29.62 14.80
N LYS A 8 -26.03 30.57 13.98
CA LYS A 8 -25.26 30.24 12.76
C LYS A 8 -23.90 29.62 13.11
N GLU A 9 -23.22 30.14 14.13
CA GLU A 9 -21.95 29.59 14.61
C GLU A 9 -22.12 28.15 15.11
N ALA A 10 -23.18 27.89 15.90
CA ALA A 10 -23.51 26.54 16.36
C ALA A 10 -23.85 25.59 15.20
N GLN A 11 -24.57 26.07 14.18
CA GLN A 11 -24.87 25.28 12.98
C GLN A 11 -23.61 24.91 12.19
N ILE A 12 -22.68 25.87 12.03
CA ILE A 12 -21.40 25.64 11.35
C ILE A 12 -20.56 24.63 12.15
N LEU A 13 -20.48 24.78 13.47
CA LEU A 13 -19.73 23.85 14.32
C LEU A 13 -20.30 22.43 14.26
N ASN A 14 -21.63 22.27 14.31
CA ASN A 14 -22.29 20.98 14.17
C ASN A 14 -22.03 20.35 12.80
N PHE A 15 -22.03 21.15 11.73
CA PHE A 15 -21.72 20.66 10.39
C PHE A 15 -20.26 20.18 10.29
N LEU A 16 -19.31 20.94 10.83
CA LEU A 16 -17.89 20.54 10.87
C LEU A 16 -17.70 19.25 11.68
N TYR A 17 -18.38 19.13 12.81
CA TYR A 17 -18.35 17.92 13.63
C TYR A 17 -18.88 16.70 12.88
N LEU A 18 -19.98 16.85 12.13
CA LEU A 18 -20.55 15.79 11.31
C LEU A 18 -19.58 15.35 10.19
N MET A 19 -18.94 16.31 9.52
CA MET A 19 -17.91 16.01 8.50
C MET A 19 -16.73 15.25 9.09
N PHE A 20 -16.30 15.60 10.31
CA PHE A 20 -15.22 14.89 11.00
C PHE A 20 -15.61 13.45 11.35
N ILE A 21 -16.83 13.22 11.84
CA ILE A 21 -17.34 11.86 12.11
C ILE A 21 -17.37 11.04 10.82
N LEU A 22 -17.94 11.58 9.74
CA LEU A 22 -18.01 10.86 8.47
C LEU A 22 -16.62 10.56 7.89
N GLY A 23 -15.69 11.51 7.99
CA GLY A 23 -14.31 11.32 7.57
C GLY A 23 -13.58 10.21 8.36
N SER A 24 -13.76 10.19 9.68
CA SER A 24 -13.15 9.16 10.55
C SER A 24 -13.74 7.77 10.29
N LEU A 25 -15.06 7.64 10.15
CA LEU A 25 -15.72 6.38 9.78
C LEU A 25 -15.23 5.85 8.44
N TYR A 26 -15.12 6.72 7.42
CA TYR A 26 -14.60 6.34 6.11
C TYR A 26 -13.15 5.84 6.18
N ALA A 27 -12.30 6.48 6.98
CA ALA A 27 -10.91 6.07 7.17
C ALA A 27 -10.80 4.68 7.82
N VAL A 28 -11.60 4.41 8.86
CA VAL A 28 -11.64 3.09 9.52
C VAL A 28 -12.13 2.01 8.55
N TYR A 29 -13.24 2.28 7.85
CA TYR A 29 -13.82 1.36 6.86
C TYR A 29 -12.82 0.97 5.76
N ARG A 30 -12.08 1.95 5.22
CA ARG A 30 -11.05 1.70 4.20
C ARG A 30 -9.92 0.81 4.75
N GLY A 31 -9.49 1.05 5.98
CA GLY A 31 -8.41 0.29 6.62
C GLY A 31 -8.76 -1.17 6.88
N THR A 32 -9.94 -1.44 7.43
CA THR A 32 -10.40 -2.80 7.74
C THR A 32 -10.62 -3.61 6.46
N HIS A 33 -11.28 -3.04 5.45
CA HIS A 33 -11.52 -3.75 4.20
C HIS A 33 -10.25 -4.17 3.46
N ARG A 34 -9.18 -3.35 3.50
CA ARG A 34 -7.90 -3.72 2.88
C ARG A 34 -7.33 -5.01 3.49
N GLN A 35 -7.43 -5.17 4.80
CA GLN A 35 -6.95 -6.35 5.51
C GLN A 35 -7.78 -7.60 5.16
N ASP A 36 -9.10 -7.44 4.99
CA ASP A 36 -9.99 -8.57 4.67
C ASP A 36 -9.68 -9.17 3.30
N TYR A 37 -9.32 -8.34 2.31
CA TYR A 37 -8.92 -8.81 0.97
C TYR A 37 -7.64 -9.67 0.99
N LEU A 38 -6.74 -9.44 1.93
CA LEU A 38 -5.52 -10.23 2.11
C LEU A 38 -5.71 -11.45 3.01
N LYS A 39 -6.84 -11.59 3.71
CA LYS A 39 -7.12 -12.73 4.58
C LYS A 39 -7.80 -13.89 3.87
N GLN A 40 -8.82 -13.62 3.06
CA GLN A 40 -9.74 -14.67 2.58
C GLN A 40 -9.61 -15.03 1.10
N ASN A 41 -8.89 -14.25 0.29
CA ASN A 41 -8.74 -14.51 -1.15
C ASN A 41 -7.40 -14.01 -1.68
N CYS A 42 -6.31 -14.56 -1.15
CA CYS A 42 -4.96 -14.14 -1.51
C CYS A 42 -4.18 -15.23 -2.24
N GLU A 43 -3.19 -14.79 -3.00
CA GLU A 43 -2.19 -15.64 -3.63
C GLU A 43 -0.81 -15.01 -3.48
N PHE A 44 0.23 -15.83 -3.69
CA PHE A 44 1.62 -15.40 -3.57
C PHE A 44 2.27 -15.34 -4.95
N THR A 45 3.09 -14.32 -5.15
CA THR A 45 3.94 -14.13 -6.31
C THR A 45 5.25 -13.48 -5.86
N ILE A 46 6.03 -12.97 -6.81
CA ILE A 46 7.26 -12.24 -6.55
C ILE A 46 7.05 -10.76 -6.89
N GLY A 47 7.53 -9.89 -6.00
CA GLY A 47 7.64 -8.45 -6.27
C GLY A 47 9.09 -8.03 -6.39
N ARG A 48 9.36 -7.00 -7.21
CA ARG A 48 10.67 -6.33 -7.29
C ARG A 48 10.57 -4.94 -6.67
N ALA A 49 11.42 -4.66 -5.69
CA ALA A 49 11.58 -3.31 -5.15
C ALA A 49 12.42 -2.47 -6.14
N PHE A 50 11.94 -1.27 -6.49
CA PHE A 50 12.56 -0.50 -7.58
C PHE A 50 12.86 0.97 -7.25
N GLU A 51 12.22 1.55 -6.25
CA GLU A 51 12.49 2.93 -5.83
C GLU A 51 12.17 3.14 -4.35
N TYR A 52 12.78 4.17 -3.76
CA TYR A 52 12.33 4.69 -2.47
C TYR A 52 11.35 5.84 -2.72
N THR A 53 10.25 5.87 -1.98
CA THR A 53 9.20 6.90 -2.08
C THR A 53 8.93 7.58 -0.74
N GLY A 54 8.31 8.76 -0.80
CA GLY A 54 7.96 9.59 0.36
C GLY A 54 8.52 11.02 0.26
N THR A 55 7.95 11.95 1.03
CA THR A 55 8.39 13.35 1.11
C THR A 55 9.06 13.63 2.46
N GLY A 56 10.30 14.12 2.44
CA GLY A 56 11.11 14.43 3.63
C GLY A 56 12.40 13.60 3.69
N GLY A 57 13.42 14.09 4.41
CA GLY A 57 14.83 13.65 4.37
C GLY A 57 15.16 12.17 4.63
N ASN A 58 14.14 11.32 4.79
CA ASN A 58 14.24 9.88 4.73
C ASN A 58 13.05 9.33 3.95
N ASN A 59 13.25 8.97 2.68
CA ASN A 59 12.25 8.28 1.83
C ASN A 59 11.74 7.02 2.56
N GLY A 60 10.61 7.16 3.25
CA GLY A 60 10.12 6.24 4.29
C GLY A 60 9.47 4.98 3.76
N PHE A 61 9.32 4.87 2.44
CA PHE A 61 8.66 3.77 1.77
C PHE A 61 9.55 3.18 0.67
N VAL A 62 9.34 1.91 0.39
CA VAL A 62 9.95 1.16 -0.71
C VAL A 62 8.82 0.82 -1.67
N ALA A 63 8.88 1.38 -2.88
CA ALA A 63 7.93 1.02 -3.91
C ALA A 63 8.38 -0.27 -4.60
N TYR A 64 7.38 -1.10 -4.91
CA TYR A 64 7.56 -2.39 -5.55
C TYR A 64 6.57 -2.57 -6.68
N LYS A 65 6.93 -3.45 -7.63
CA LYS A 65 6.05 -3.86 -8.73
C LYS A 65 5.99 -5.37 -8.83
N TYR A 66 4.91 -5.90 -9.38
CA TYR A 66 4.65 -7.33 -9.58
C TYR A 66 3.70 -7.54 -10.75
N PHE A 67 3.58 -8.80 -11.19
CA PHE A 67 2.74 -9.18 -12.32
C PHE A 67 1.66 -10.15 -11.87
N VAL A 68 0.44 -9.93 -12.35
CA VAL A 68 -0.69 -10.85 -12.21
C VAL A 68 -1.40 -10.91 -13.56
N ASN A 69 -1.49 -12.11 -14.14
CA ASN A 69 -2.12 -12.34 -15.45
C ASN A 69 -1.59 -11.42 -16.57
N GLY A 70 -0.28 -11.13 -16.57
CA GLY A 70 0.37 -10.25 -17.54
C GLY A 70 0.25 -8.75 -17.25
N SER A 71 -0.63 -8.34 -16.33
CA SER A 71 -0.79 -6.94 -15.91
C SER A 71 0.20 -6.58 -14.81
N ILE A 72 0.73 -5.35 -14.86
CA ILE A 72 1.66 -4.81 -13.86
C ILE A 72 0.87 -4.09 -12.78
N TYR A 73 1.19 -4.42 -11.53
CA TYR A 73 0.67 -3.73 -10.35
C TYR A 73 1.83 -3.15 -9.54
N LYS A 74 1.52 -2.11 -8.76
CA LYS A 74 2.47 -1.40 -7.92
C LYS A 74 1.91 -1.24 -6.52
N GLY A 75 2.82 -1.18 -5.55
CA GLY A 75 2.50 -0.84 -4.17
C GLY A 75 3.72 -0.28 -3.47
N ASP A 76 3.53 0.08 -2.21
CA ASP A 76 4.56 0.60 -1.34
C ASP A 76 4.49 -0.07 0.04
N VAL A 77 5.64 -0.24 0.66
CA VAL A 77 5.77 -0.77 2.02
C VAL A 77 6.70 0.13 2.81
N ARG A 78 6.46 0.26 4.12
CA ARG A 78 7.34 1.05 4.98
C ARG A 78 8.75 0.47 4.97
N ARG A 79 9.74 1.34 4.75
CA ARG A 79 11.15 0.97 4.77
C ARG A 79 11.55 0.56 6.19
N ASN A 80 12.30 -0.54 6.29
CA ASN A 80 13.06 -0.86 7.49
C ASN A 80 14.49 -0.33 7.31
N PHE A 81 14.88 0.67 8.11
CA PHE A 81 16.19 1.32 8.05
C PHE A 81 17.32 0.49 8.65
N GLU A 82 17.00 -0.54 9.43
CA GLU A 82 17.99 -1.44 10.04
C GLU A 82 18.46 -2.54 9.07
N LYS A 83 17.76 -2.69 7.95
CA LYS A 83 18.05 -3.73 6.95
C LYS A 83 18.84 -3.16 5.77
N ALA A 84 19.60 -4.05 5.13
CA ALA A 84 20.27 -3.76 3.87
C ALA A 84 19.28 -3.24 2.81
N SER A 85 19.79 -2.47 1.85
CA SER A 85 18.99 -1.86 0.78
C SER A 85 18.17 -2.92 0.04
N PRO A 86 16.83 -2.80 -0.01
CA PRO A 86 15.98 -3.71 -0.76
C PRO A 86 15.91 -3.40 -2.27
N LEU A 87 16.47 -2.27 -2.71
CA LEU A 87 16.37 -1.86 -4.12
C LEU A 87 17.00 -2.87 -5.07
N GLY A 88 16.31 -3.13 -6.18
CA GLY A 88 16.74 -4.07 -7.22
C GLY A 88 16.43 -5.53 -6.90
N LYS A 89 16.14 -5.86 -5.64
CA LYS A 89 15.92 -7.22 -5.15
C LYS A 89 14.48 -7.68 -5.32
N TYR A 90 14.32 -9.00 -5.27
CA TYR A 90 13.05 -9.70 -5.42
C TYR A 90 12.63 -10.31 -4.09
N TYR A 91 11.33 -10.26 -3.81
CA TYR A 91 10.78 -10.72 -2.54
C TYR A 91 9.46 -11.45 -2.73
N VAL A 92 9.11 -12.30 -1.76
CA VAL A 92 7.76 -12.87 -1.68
C VAL A 92 6.75 -11.74 -1.52
N LEU A 93 5.69 -11.81 -2.32
CA LEU A 93 4.61 -10.83 -2.34
C LEU A 93 3.27 -11.53 -2.26
N LYS A 94 2.41 -11.06 -1.36
CA LYS A 94 1.03 -11.48 -1.22
C LYS A 94 0.11 -10.46 -1.87
N TYR A 95 -0.86 -10.92 -2.65
CA TYR A 95 -1.85 -10.04 -3.27
C TYR A 95 -3.25 -10.64 -3.20
N SER A 96 -4.28 -9.79 -3.30
CA SER A 96 -5.66 -10.26 -3.38
C SER A 96 -6.01 -10.70 -4.80
N LYS A 97 -6.59 -11.90 -4.94
CA LYS A 97 -7.07 -12.42 -6.23
C LYS A 97 -8.25 -11.62 -6.80
N ILE A 98 -9.02 -10.97 -5.91
CA ILE A 98 -10.21 -10.20 -6.29
C ILE A 98 -9.83 -8.76 -6.66
N LYS A 99 -8.88 -8.18 -5.93
CA LYS A 99 -8.39 -6.81 -6.11
C LYS A 99 -6.86 -6.79 -6.12
N PRO A 100 -6.22 -7.13 -7.24
CA PRO A 100 -4.77 -7.31 -7.28
C PRO A 100 -3.99 -6.05 -6.90
N GLU A 101 -4.56 -4.86 -6.94
CA GLU A 101 -4.00 -3.61 -6.41
C GLU A 101 -3.78 -3.61 -4.89
N ILE A 102 -4.45 -4.51 -4.17
CA ILE A 102 -4.22 -4.75 -2.74
C ILE A 102 -3.16 -5.83 -2.60
N SER A 103 -1.98 -5.43 -2.15
CA SER A 103 -0.84 -6.30 -1.92
C SER A 103 -0.02 -5.91 -0.69
N GLU A 104 0.87 -6.83 -0.31
CA GLU A 104 1.86 -6.71 0.76
C GLU A 104 3.13 -7.46 0.33
N ILE A 105 4.28 -6.79 0.38
CA ILE A 105 5.59 -7.41 0.07
C ILE A 105 6.37 -7.69 1.36
N TYR A 106 7.00 -8.85 1.45
CA TYR A 106 7.77 -9.29 2.61
C TYR A 106 9.27 -9.05 2.41
N LEU A 107 9.76 -7.87 2.81
CA LEU A 107 11.18 -7.47 2.63
C LEU A 107 12.20 -8.32 3.41
N ASN A 108 11.73 -9.26 4.24
CA ASN A 108 12.53 -10.27 4.94
C ASN A 108 12.67 -11.58 4.16
N GLU A 109 11.90 -11.79 3.09
CA GLU A 109 11.85 -13.03 2.31
C GLU A 109 12.39 -12.80 0.90
N GLU A 110 13.71 -12.58 0.80
CA GLU A 110 14.39 -12.37 -0.48
C GLU A 110 14.35 -13.65 -1.33
N VAL A 111 14.03 -13.49 -2.62
CA VAL A 111 13.97 -14.56 -3.60
C VAL A 111 15.13 -14.38 -4.59
N THR A 112 16.06 -15.33 -4.61
CA THR A 112 17.22 -15.32 -5.52
C THR A 112 17.10 -16.34 -6.65
N ASP A 113 16.10 -17.23 -6.59
CA ASP A 113 15.83 -18.26 -7.59
C ASP A 113 15.37 -17.64 -8.92
N SER A 114 16.22 -17.78 -9.93
CA SER A 114 16.05 -17.25 -11.27
C SER A 114 14.79 -17.77 -11.98
N GLY A 115 14.51 -19.06 -11.83
CA GLY A 115 13.36 -19.71 -12.44
C GLY A 115 12.06 -19.18 -11.86
N LYS A 116 12.00 -18.98 -10.54
CA LYS A 116 10.83 -18.39 -9.88
C LYS A 116 10.61 -16.94 -10.32
N ILE A 117 11.66 -16.13 -10.37
CA ILE A 117 11.60 -14.72 -10.81
C ILE A 117 11.05 -14.62 -12.23
N VAL A 118 11.55 -15.45 -13.16
CA VAL A 118 11.07 -15.47 -14.55
C VAL A 118 9.63 -15.95 -14.65
N LYS A 119 9.26 -17.00 -13.92
CA LYS A 119 7.88 -17.50 -13.86
C LYS A 119 6.91 -16.45 -13.32
N ALA A 120 7.37 -15.57 -12.43
CA ALA A 120 6.59 -14.45 -11.91
C ALA A 120 6.46 -13.26 -12.89
N GLY A 121 6.94 -13.39 -14.12
CA GLY A 121 6.75 -12.40 -15.19
C GLY A 121 7.90 -11.39 -15.34
N PHE A 122 8.95 -11.49 -14.52
CA PHE A 122 10.12 -10.64 -14.67
C PHE A 122 11.05 -11.18 -15.75
N LYS A 123 11.49 -10.30 -16.66
CA LYS A 123 12.63 -10.61 -17.52
C LYS A 123 13.90 -10.30 -16.76
N TYR A 124 14.91 -11.16 -16.89
CA TYR A 124 16.27 -10.81 -16.47
C TYR A 124 16.70 -9.55 -17.22
N GLN A 125 16.83 -8.44 -16.49
CA GLN A 125 17.65 -7.34 -16.95
C GLN A 125 19.06 -7.64 -16.46
N LYS A 126 20.00 -7.86 -17.39
CA LYS A 126 21.42 -7.60 -17.11
C LYS A 126 21.50 -6.10 -16.84
N GLU A 127 21.62 -5.72 -15.57
CA GLU A 127 22.18 -4.41 -15.22
C GLU A 127 23.68 -4.42 -15.50
#